data_AF-A0A962N609-F1
#
_entry.id   AF-A0A962N609-F1
#
_cell.length_a   1.000
_cell.length_b   1.000
_cell.length_c   1.000
_cell.angle_alpha   90.00
_cell.angle_beta   90.00
_cell.angle_gamma   90.00
#
_symmetry.space_group_name_H-M   'P 1'
#
loop_
_entity.id
_entity.type
_entity.pdbx_description
1 polymer ?
#
loop_
_entity_poly.entity_id
_entity_poly.type
_entity_poly.pdbx_seq_one_letter_code
_entity_poly.pdbx_strand_id
1 'polypeptide(L)'
;MGQVSEQASSIVATTQPPVGPSLPDWSPPPLPTGVALDGMRIRLEPLNAGSHGGDLAQALAGGEQDHLWTYMASGPFDSVPAFVTWLQRHAQADNRVSYALVDPRSGHALGLASYLRMDPAMGSLEIGHLCFGPQLQRTTASTEALYLLLRHAFDGLGYRRCEWKCDHLNAPSRRAAERLGFRFEGVHRQAMVIKGRNRDTAWYSILDREWPALRQELERWLAPENFDREGRQRQRLGTAAVAAA
;
A
#
# COMPACT_ATOMS: atom_id res chain seq x y z
N MET A 1 -21.68 -18.29 -69.81
CA MET A 1 -22.29 -19.12 -68.73
C MET A 1 -21.15 -19.95 -68.17
N GLY A 2 -20.49 -19.53 -67.09
CA GLY A 2 -20.84 -19.84 -65.68
C GLY A 2 -20.01 -21.07 -65.27
N GLN A 3 -19.29 -21.16 -64.16
CA GLN A 3 -19.41 -20.53 -62.85
C GLN A 3 -18.01 -20.40 -62.20
N VAL A 4 -17.80 -19.32 -61.46
CA VAL A 4 -16.72 -19.17 -60.48
C VAL A 4 -17.22 -19.79 -59.18
N SER A 5 -16.52 -20.80 -58.65
CA SER A 5 -16.85 -21.42 -57.36
C SER A 5 -16.20 -20.59 -56.24
N GLU A 6 -17.02 -19.81 -55.56
CA GLU A 6 -16.66 -19.03 -54.39
C GLU A 6 -16.77 -19.96 -53.16
N GLN A 7 -15.63 -20.39 -52.62
CA GLN A 7 -15.61 -21.12 -51.34
C GLN A 7 -15.87 -20.12 -50.21
N ALA A 8 -17.12 -20.06 -49.76
CA ALA A 8 -17.50 -19.36 -48.55
C ALA A 8 -16.84 -20.04 -47.34
N SER A 9 -15.83 -19.39 -46.75
CA SER A 9 -15.34 -19.75 -45.42
C SER A 9 -16.46 -19.50 -44.40
N SER A 10 -16.95 -20.56 -43.77
CA SER A 10 -17.94 -20.45 -42.71
C SER A 10 -17.28 -19.84 -41.47
N ILE A 11 -17.66 -18.60 -41.15
CA ILE A 11 -17.36 -18.01 -39.84
C ILE A 11 -18.31 -18.67 -38.86
N VAL A 12 -17.84 -19.68 -38.13
CA VAL A 12 -18.55 -20.21 -36.97
C VAL A 12 -18.50 -19.13 -35.89
N ALA A 13 -19.58 -18.36 -35.75
CA ALA A 13 -19.74 -17.44 -34.65
C ALA A 13 -19.79 -18.22 -33.34
N THR A 14 -18.70 -18.21 -32.57
CA THR A 14 -18.71 -18.67 -31.18
C THR A 14 -19.69 -17.83 -30.39
N THR A 15 -20.78 -18.44 -29.93
CA THR A 15 -21.94 -17.80 -29.28
C THR A 15 -21.75 -17.53 -27.79
N GLN A 16 -20.58 -17.80 -27.22
CA GLN A 16 -20.34 -17.61 -25.80
C GLN A 16 -19.85 -16.20 -25.50
N PRO A 17 -20.41 -15.52 -24.48
CA PRO A 17 -19.86 -14.26 -23.99
C PRO A 17 -18.38 -14.40 -23.61
N PRO A 18 -17.55 -13.38 -23.84
CA PRO A 18 -16.14 -13.43 -23.44
C PRO A 18 -16.01 -13.55 -21.91
N VAL A 19 -15.07 -14.36 -21.46
CA VAL A 19 -14.69 -14.52 -20.06
C VAL A 19 -13.19 -14.27 -19.88
N GLY A 20 -12.78 -13.90 -18.67
CA GLY A 20 -11.36 -13.67 -18.35
C GLY A 20 -10.50 -14.94 -18.41
N PRO A 21 -9.17 -14.82 -18.33
CA PRO A 21 -8.27 -15.96 -18.35
C PRO A 21 -8.55 -16.92 -17.20
N SER A 22 -8.48 -18.23 -17.46
CA SER A 22 -8.65 -19.27 -16.44
C SER A 22 -7.49 -19.27 -15.43
N LEU A 23 -7.80 -19.61 -14.18
CA LEU A 23 -6.83 -19.79 -13.10
C LEU A 23 -6.99 -21.19 -12.50
N PRO A 24 -6.57 -22.26 -13.21
CA PRO A 24 -6.83 -23.64 -12.81
C PRO A 24 -6.19 -24.00 -11.46
N ASP A 25 -5.07 -23.36 -11.12
CA ASP A 25 -4.32 -23.60 -9.89
C ASP A 25 -4.57 -22.52 -8.82
N TRP A 26 -5.70 -21.80 -8.89
CA TRP A 26 -6.03 -20.78 -7.89
C TRP A 26 -6.23 -21.39 -6.51
N SER A 27 -5.43 -20.94 -5.56
CA SER A 27 -5.61 -21.19 -4.13
C SER A 27 -5.58 -19.86 -3.38
N PRO A 28 -6.54 -19.61 -2.46
CA PRO A 28 -6.50 -18.44 -1.59
C PRO A 28 -5.17 -18.33 -0.82
N PRO A 29 -4.46 -17.19 -0.86
CA PRO A 29 -3.32 -16.95 0.03
C PRO A 29 -3.78 -16.91 1.51
N PRO A 30 -2.88 -17.19 2.47
CA PRO A 30 -3.22 -17.03 3.88
C PRO A 30 -3.47 -15.56 4.22
N LEU A 31 -4.27 -15.31 5.26
CA LEU A 31 -4.36 -13.98 5.85
C LEU A 31 -2.96 -13.52 6.33
N PRO A 32 -2.59 -12.25 6.12
CA PRO A 32 -1.45 -11.68 6.80
C PRO A 32 -1.60 -11.90 8.31
N THR A 33 -0.50 -12.25 8.96
CA THR A 33 -0.41 -12.30 10.41
C THR A 33 0.59 -11.25 10.86
N GLY A 34 0.51 -10.81 12.11
CA GLY A 34 1.43 -9.81 12.67
C GLY A 34 2.83 -10.40 12.85
N VAL A 35 3.57 -10.59 11.76
CA VAL A 35 4.97 -10.99 11.74
C VAL A 35 5.85 -9.74 11.62
N ALA A 36 6.94 -9.67 12.36
CA ALA A 36 7.87 -8.56 12.18
C ALA A 36 8.51 -8.60 10.78
N LEU A 37 8.63 -7.44 10.14
CA LEU A 37 9.32 -7.31 8.85
C LEU A 37 10.56 -6.44 9.04
N ASP A 38 11.73 -7.07 8.93
CA ASP A 38 13.01 -6.40 9.13
C ASP A 38 13.55 -5.82 7.80
N GLY A 39 13.90 -4.54 7.84
CA GLY A 39 14.66 -3.83 6.81
C GLY A 39 15.95 -3.27 7.37
N MET A 40 16.74 -2.64 6.50
CA MET A 40 18.00 -2.02 6.88
C MET A 40 17.80 -0.70 7.63
N ARG A 41 16.81 0.11 7.25
CA ARG A 41 16.58 1.46 7.82
C ARG A 41 15.29 1.57 8.62
N ILE A 42 14.45 0.55 8.61
CA ILE A 42 13.18 0.52 9.32
C ILE A 42 12.81 -0.92 9.65
N ARG A 43 12.15 -1.11 10.79
CA ARG A 43 11.52 -2.37 11.20
C ARG A 43 10.02 -2.18 11.33
N LEU A 44 9.24 -3.11 10.81
CA LEU A 44 7.79 -3.12 10.99
C LEU A 44 7.46 -4.11 12.08
N GLU A 45 7.05 -3.61 13.24
CA GLU A 45 6.65 -4.44 14.37
C GLU A 45 5.13 -4.51 14.47
N PRO A 46 4.54 -5.68 14.76
CA PRO A 46 3.11 -5.78 15.02
C PRO A 46 2.68 -4.76 16.07
N LEU A 47 1.64 -3.98 15.76
CA LEU A 47 1.28 -2.84 16.58
C LEU A 47 0.87 -3.29 17.98
N ASN A 48 1.69 -2.93 18.96
CA ASN A 48 1.39 -3.04 20.38
C ASN A 48 1.26 -1.64 21.00
N ALA A 49 0.08 -1.30 21.52
CA ALA A 49 -0.16 0.03 22.09
C ALA A 49 0.62 0.28 23.40
N GLY A 50 0.99 -0.77 24.13
CA GLY A 50 1.78 -0.67 25.36
C GLY A 50 3.24 -0.30 25.08
N SER A 51 3.88 -0.98 24.12
CA SER A 51 5.29 -0.70 23.78
C SER A 51 5.46 0.52 22.88
N HIS A 52 4.55 0.76 21.92
CA HIS A 52 4.72 1.83 20.93
C HIS A 52 3.95 3.12 21.25
N GLY A 53 3.08 3.11 22.26
CA GLY A 53 2.12 4.19 22.50
C GLY A 53 2.75 5.55 22.78
N GLY A 54 3.82 5.57 23.58
CA GLY A 54 4.55 6.80 23.91
C GLY A 54 5.19 7.45 22.68
N ASP A 55 5.99 6.67 21.94
CA ASP A 55 6.68 7.12 20.73
C ASP A 55 5.69 7.58 19.65
N LEU A 56 4.63 6.80 19.42
CA LEU A 56 3.62 7.14 18.43
C LEU A 56 2.80 8.37 18.82
N ALA A 57 2.54 8.58 20.12
CA ALA A 57 1.91 9.82 20.57
C ALA A 57 2.82 11.02 20.30
N GLN A 58 4.12 10.90 20.57
CA GLN A 58 5.09 11.95 20.29
C GLN A 58 5.22 12.23 18.77
N ALA A 59 5.19 11.18 17.95
CA ALA A 59 5.36 11.30 16.51
C ALA A 59 4.09 11.79 15.78
N LEU A 60 2.91 11.49 16.31
CA LEU A 60 1.65 11.61 15.55
C LEU A 60 0.55 12.46 16.23
N ALA A 61 0.64 12.81 17.51
CA ALA A 61 -0.47 13.47 18.21
C ALA A 61 -0.15 14.91 18.65
N GLY A 62 -1.12 15.80 18.46
CA GLY A 62 -1.17 17.14 19.04
C GLY A 62 -0.41 18.22 18.26
N GLY A 63 -0.86 19.47 18.47
CA GLY A 63 -0.19 20.68 18.01
C GLY A 63 0.08 20.68 16.51
N GLU A 64 1.36 20.78 16.15
CA GLU A 64 1.78 20.81 14.74
C GLU A 64 1.45 19.50 13.99
N GLN A 65 1.20 18.37 14.66
CA GLN A 65 0.95 17.08 14.02
C GLN A 65 -0.51 16.84 13.63
N ASP A 66 -1.43 17.74 14.00
CA ASP A 66 -2.86 17.56 13.71
C ASP A 66 -3.15 17.45 12.20
N HIS A 67 -2.33 18.11 11.37
CA HIS A 67 -2.43 18.05 9.91
C HIS A 67 -2.18 16.64 9.33
N LEU A 68 -1.50 15.75 10.05
CA LEU A 68 -1.31 14.35 9.63
C LEU A 68 -2.64 13.61 9.51
N TRP A 69 -3.65 14.05 10.26
CA TRP A 69 -4.96 13.43 10.33
C TRP A 69 -5.98 14.03 9.36
N THR A 70 -5.61 15.06 8.57
CA THR A 70 -6.55 15.77 7.69
C THR A 70 -7.38 14.85 6.81
N TYR A 71 -6.76 13.82 6.21
CA TYR A 71 -7.43 12.86 5.31
C TYR A 71 -7.75 11.50 5.96
N MET A 72 -7.46 11.37 7.25
CA MET A 72 -7.71 10.15 8.01
C MET A 72 -9.14 10.15 8.57
N ALA A 73 -9.73 8.97 8.72
CA ALA A 73 -11.06 8.84 9.34
C ALA A 73 -11.04 9.19 10.83
N SER A 74 -9.90 9.02 11.48
CA SER A 74 -9.66 9.35 12.89
C SER A 74 -8.82 10.61 13.03
N GLY A 75 -8.63 11.05 14.27
CA GLY A 75 -7.83 12.21 14.63
C GLY A 75 -8.43 13.54 14.16
N PRO A 76 -7.72 14.67 14.38
CA PRO A 76 -6.63 14.77 15.35
C PRO A 76 -7.10 14.42 16.77
N PHE A 77 -6.18 14.30 17.71
CA PHE A 77 -6.48 13.88 19.07
C PHE A 77 -6.19 15.01 20.04
N ASP A 78 -7.20 15.37 20.85
CA ASP A 78 -7.11 16.49 21.79
C ASP A 78 -6.15 16.22 22.96
N SER A 79 -5.69 14.99 23.13
CA SER A 79 -4.74 14.62 24.18
C SER A 79 -4.03 13.29 23.89
N VAL A 80 -2.88 13.08 24.52
CA VAL A 80 -2.14 11.80 24.48
C VAL A 80 -3.00 10.63 24.98
N PRO A 81 -3.74 10.71 26.10
CA PRO A 81 -4.66 9.64 26.51
C PRO A 81 -5.73 9.30 25.46
N ALA A 82 -6.26 10.29 24.75
CA ALA A 82 -7.23 10.04 23.66
C ALA A 82 -6.57 9.30 22.48
N PHE A 83 -5.35 9.70 22.10
CA PHE A 83 -4.56 9.00 21.10
C PHE A 83 -4.27 7.55 21.50
N VAL A 84 -3.80 7.32 22.74
CA VAL A 84 -3.48 5.96 23.23
C VAL A 84 -4.73 5.09 23.28
N THR A 85 -5.88 5.63 23.70
CA THR A 85 -7.17 4.92 23.68
C THR A 85 -7.55 4.50 22.26
N TRP A 86 -7.38 5.40 21.29
CA TRP A 86 -7.59 5.06 19.88
C TRP A 86 -6.59 4.00 19.40
N LEU A 87 -5.32 4.12 19.76
CA LEU A 87 -4.27 3.20 19.35
C LEU A 87 -4.50 1.78 19.86
N GLN A 88 -4.97 1.64 21.10
CA GLN A 88 -5.37 0.34 21.68
C GLN A 88 -6.47 -0.33 20.85
N ARG A 89 -7.53 0.41 20.49
CA ARG A 89 -8.60 -0.09 19.63
C ARG A 89 -8.10 -0.42 18.23
N HIS A 90 -7.18 0.40 17.70
CA HIS A 90 -6.57 0.19 16.39
C HIS A 90 -5.77 -1.11 16.35
N ALA A 91 -4.97 -1.37 17.38
CA ALA A 91 -4.14 -2.57 17.53
C ALA A 91 -4.95 -3.86 17.71
N GLN A 92 -6.14 -3.78 18.30
CA GLN A 92 -7.01 -4.93 18.60
C GLN A 92 -8.02 -5.26 17.49
N ALA A 93 -8.08 -4.45 16.43
CA ALA A 93 -9.05 -4.66 15.36
C ALA A 93 -8.71 -5.92 14.54
N ASP A 94 -9.67 -6.84 14.43
CA ASP A 94 -9.57 -8.13 13.74
C ASP A 94 -9.57 -8.00 12.20
N ASN A 95 -10.14 -6.91 11.68
CA ASN A 95 -10.27 -6.66 10.25
C ASN A 95 -9.03 -5.99 9.62
N ARG A 96 -7.89 -5.97 10.32
CA ARG A 96 -6.63 -5.40 9.84
C ARG A 96 -5.43 -6.05 10.51
N VAL A 97 -4.26 -5.89 9.89
CA VAL A 97 -2.97 -6.14 10.53
C VAL A 97 -2.19 -4.84 10.54
N SER A 98 -1.97 -4.29 11.73
CA SER A 98 -1.33 -2.99 11.90
C SER A 98 0.11 -3.13 12.39
N TYR A 99 0.97 -2.24 11.90
CA TYR A 99 2.39 -2.20 12.21
C TYR A 99 2.78 -0.83 12.77
N ALA A 100 3.64 -0.83 13.78
CA ALA A 100 4.47 0.31 14.15
C ALA A 100 5.71 0.33 13.26
N LEU A 101 6.09 1.51 12.77
CA LEU A 101 7.26 1.72 11.92
C LEU A 101 8.42 2.19 12.80
N VAL A 102 9.27 1.26 13.20
CA VAL A 102 10.31 1.46 14.22
C VAL A 102 11.66 1.76 13.56
N ASP A 103 12.31 2.84 13.98
CA ASP A 103 13.70 3.10 13.60
C ASP A 103 14.63 2.14 14.37
N PRO A 104 15.38 1.25 13.69
CA PRO A 104 16.23 0.26 14.35
C PRO A 104 17.39 0.89 15.13
N ARG A 105 17.73 2.15 14.89
CA ARG A 105 18.83 2.83 15.60
C ARG A 105 18.40 3.36 16.97
N SER A 106 17.24 4.03 17.01
CA SER A 106 16.72 4.60 18.25
C SER A 106 15.78 3.66 19.00
N GLY A 107 15.19 2.68 18.31
CA GLY A 107 14.11 1.84 18.83
C GLY A 107 12.75 2.55 18.88
N HIS A 108 12.65 3.80 18.42
CA HIS A 108 11.41 4.57 18.50
C HIS A 108 10.45 4.27 17.35
N ALA A 109 9.16 4.18 17.65
CA ALA A 109 8.11 4.09 16.64
C ALA A 109 7.81 5.47 16.01
N LEU A 110 8.01 5.60 14.70
CA LEU A 110 7.91 6.85 13.93
C LEU A 110 6.63 6.99 13.11
N GLY A 111 5.79 5.95 13.07
CA GLY A 111 4.57 5.96 12.29
C GLY A 111 3.82 4.64 12.30
N LEU A 112 2.72 4.62 11.54
CA LEU A 112 1.81 3.50 11.41
C LEU A 112 1.61 3.11 9.94
N ALA A 113 1.41 1.81 9.72
CA ALA A 113 0.90 1.25 8.47
C ALA A 113 0.01 0.05 8.76
N SER A 114 -0.85 -0.36 7.83
CA SER A 114 -1.66 -1.57 8.01
C SER A 114 -2.00 -2.26 6.70
N TYR A 115 -2.17 -3.58 6.76
CA TYR A 115 -2.99 -4.31 5.79
C TYR A 115 -4.46 -4.20 6.16
N LEU A 116 -5.29 -3.83 5.20
CA LEU A 116 -6.72 -3.61 5.32
C LEU A 116 -7.45 -4.40 4.24
N ARG A 117 -8.78 -4.56 4.40
CA ARG A 117 -9.66 -5.12 3.36
C ARG A 117 -9.11 -6.42 2.74
N MET A 118 -8.58 -7.27 3.60
CA MET A 118 -7.94 -8.51 3.21
C MET A 118 -9.03 -9.48 2.73
N ASP A 119 -8.92 -9.90 1.48
CA ASP A 119 -9.80 -10.88 0.85
C ASP A 119 -8.94 -12.01 0.27
N PRO A 120 -8.60 -13.02 1.10
CA PRO A 120 -7.92 -14.24 0.67
C PRO A 120 -8.60 -14.93 -0.51
N ALA A 121 -9.94 -15.00 -0.52
CA ALA A 121 -10.66 -15.71 -1.57
C ALA A 121 -10.43 -15.09 -2.95
N MET A 122 -10.20 -13.77 -2.99
CA MET A 122 -9.86 -13.02 -4.20
C MET A 122 -8.36 -12.74 -4.36
N GLY A 123 -7.52 -13.10 -3.39
CA GLY A 123 -6.09 -12.78 -3.41
C GLY A 123 -5.79 -11.30 -3.39
N SER A 124 -6.62 -10.50 -2.70
CA SER A 124 -6.47 -9.04 -2.68
C SER A 124 -6.37 -8.49 -1.26
N LEU A 125 -5.56 -7.45 -1.09
CA LEU A 125 -5.47 -6.67 0.15
C LEU A 125 -5.16 -5.21 -0.15
N GLU A 126 -5.31 -4.34 0.84
CA GLU A 126 -4.96 -2.92 0.76
C GLU A 126 -3.84 -2.60 1.74
N ILE A 127 -2.84 -1.82 1.29
CA ILE A 127 -1.94 -1.11 2.21
C ILE A 127 -2.57 0.25 2.49
N GLY A 128 -2.88 0.49 3.75
CA GLY A 128 -3.57 1.70 4.18
C GLY A 128 -3.27 2.06 5.63
N HIS A 129 -4.07 2.97 6.18
CA HIS A 129 -3.85 3.54 7.51
C HIS A 129 -2.42 4.08 7.72
N LEU A 130 -1.85 4.65 6.66
CA LEU A 130 -0.51 5.21 6.65
C LEU A 130 -0.51 6.56 7.36
N CYS A 131 0.18 6.63 8.50
CA CYS A 131 0.38 7.88 9.24
C CYS A 131 1.85 7.97 9.64
N PHE A 132 2.63 8.76 8.92
CA PHE A 132 4.07 8.88 9.11
C PHE A 132 4.37 10.20 9.82
N GLY A 133 5.07 10.11 10.96
CA GLY A 133 5.55 11.29 11.67
C GLY A 133 6.61 12.04 10.85
N PRO A 134 6.89 13.32 11.20
CA PRO A 134 7.80 14.16 10.42
C PRO A 134 9.18 13.56 10.18
N GLN A 135 9.73 12.81 11.16
CA GLN A 135 11.03 12.15 11.05
C GLN A 135 11.06 11.06 9.97
N LEU A 136 9.90 10.48 9.62
CA LEU A 136 9.79 9.41 8.64
C LEU A 136 9.40 9.93 7.26
N GLN A 137 8.65 11.03 7.17
CA GLN A 137 8.16 11.54 5.88
C GLN A 137 9.29 11.88 4.91
N ARG A 138 9.11 11.46 3.65
CA ARG A 138 10.06 11.73 2.54
C ARG A 138 11.48 11.20 2.79
N THR A 139 11.63 10.18 3.64
CA THR A 139 12.90 9.49 3.88
C THR A 139 13.00 8.18 3.10
N THR A 140 14.23 7.67 2.98
CA THR A 140 14.49 6.32 2.45
C THR A 140 13.80 5.24 3.29
N ALA A 141 13.77 5.40 4.63
CA ALA A 141 13.08 4.49 5.54
C ALA A 141 11.57 4.39 5.26
N SER A 142 10.91 5.51 4.89
CA SER A 142 9.49 5.45 4.53
C SER A 142 9.20 4.66 3.25
N THR A 143 10.12 4.72 2.28
CA THR A 143 10.01 3.88 1.06
C THR A 143 10.30 2.42 1.39
N GLU A 144 11.29 2.15 2.23
CA GLU A 144 11.62 0.80 2.68
C GLU A 144 10.46 0.15 3.44
N ALA A 145 9.76 0.89 4.29
CA ALA A 145 8.58 0.39 5.01
C ALA A 145 7.49 -0.10 4.06
N LEU A 146 7.20 0.67 3.01
CA LEU A 146 6.20 0.31 2.01
C LEU A 146 6.68 -0.85 1.11
N TYR A 147 7.97 -0.90 0.77
CA TYR A 147 8.57 -2.04 0.08
C TYR A 147 8.45 -3.33 0.90
N LEU A 148 8.71 -3.31 2.21
CA LEU A 148 8.58 -4.48 3.06
C LEU A 148 7.16 -5.04 3.07
N LEU A 149 6.15 -4.15 3.13
CA LEU A 149 4.74 -4.56 3.04
C LEU A 149 4.40 -5.14 1.66
N LEU A 150 4.87 -4.53 0.58
CA LEU A 150 4.64 -5.05 -0.76
C LEU A 150 5.31 -6.42 -0.95
N ARG A 151 6.58 -6.54 -0.55
CA ARG A 151 7.34 -7.79 -0.60
C ARG A 151 6.66 -8.89 0.19
N HIS A 152 6.20 -8.60 1.41
CA HIS A 152 5.50 -9.60 2.21
C HIS A 152 4.16 -10.01 1.57
N ALA A 153 3.38 -9.07 1.03
CA ALA A 153 2.12 -9.37 0.37
C ALA A 153 2.30 -10.27 -0.87
N PHE A 154 3.25 -9.93 -1.75
CA PHE A 154 3.46 -10.67 -2.99
C PHE A 154 4.35 -11.92 -2.82
N ASP A 155 5.56 -11.76 -2.30
CA ASP A 155 6.53 -12.85 -2.19
C ASP A 155 6.26 -13.76 -0.98
N GLY A 156 5.81 -13.17 0.13
CA GLY A 156 5.60 -13.90 1.38
C GLY A 156 4.26 -14.63 1.45
N LEU A 157 3.20 -13.98 0.98
CA LEU A 157 1.82 -14.48 1.12
C LEU A 157 1.21 -14.94 -0.22
N GLY A 158 1.71 -14.47 -1.37
CA GLY A 158 1.17 -14.86 -2.68
C GLY A 158 -0.10 -14.10 -3.08
N TYR A 159 -0.33 -12.90 -2.55
CA TYR A 159 -1.43 -12.06 -2.99
C TYR A 159 -1.25 -11.63 -4.45
N ARG A 160 -2.37 -11.54 -5.18
CA ARG A 160 -2.39 -11.21 -6.61
C ARG A 160 -2.62 -9.74 -6.89
N ARG A 161 -3.16 -9.03 -5.90
CA ARG A 161 -3.50 -7.62 -6.00
C ARG A 161 -3.25 -6.92 -4.66
N CYS A 162 -2.44 -5.87 -4.70
CA CYS A 162 -2.27 -4.95 -3.58
C CYS A 162 -2.86 -3.60 -3.96
N GLU A 163 -3.75 -3.07 -3.12
CA GLU A 163 -4.46 -1.82 -3.37
C GLU A 163 -3.90 -0.67 -2.54
N TRP A 164 -4.04 0.54 -3.09
CA TRP A 164 -3.85 1.80 -2.37
C TRP A 164 -5.04 2.70 -2.63
N LYS A 165 -5.62 3.26 -1.57
CA LYS A 165 -6.75 4.19 -1.64
C LYS A 165 -6.47 5.42 -0.83
N CYS A 166 -6.82 6.58 -1.39
CA CYS A 166 -6.72 7.83 -0.67
C CYS A 166 -7.85 8.77 -1.06
N ASP A 167 -8.05 9.81 -0.25
CA ASP A 167 -8.84 10.96 -0.66
C ASP A 167 -8.26 11.54 -1.96
N HIS A 168 -9.12 11.82 -2.94
CA HIS A 168 -8.69 12.36 -4.23
C HIS A 168 -7.96 13.73 -4.09
N LEU A 169 -8.28 14.50 -3.05
CA LEU A 169 -7.61 15.76 -2.74
C LEU A 169 -6.26 15.56 -2.04
N ASN A 170 -5.95 14.36 -1.53
CA ASN A 170 -4.67 14.05 -0.89
C ASN A 170 -3.56 13.83 -1.93
N ALA A 171 -3.12 14.93 -2.55
CA ALA A 171 -2.07 14.92 -3.57
C ALA A 171 -0.74 14.29 -3.08
N PRO A 172 -0.29 14.46 -1.82
CA PRO A 172 0.87 13.74 -1.30
C PRO A 172 0.71 12.21 -1.36
N SER A 173 -0.44 11.67 -0.94
CA SER A 173 -0.70 10.23 -0.96
C SER A 173 -0.78 9.68 -2.39
N ARG A 174 -1.45 10.40 -3.31
CA ARG A 174 -1.49 10.03 -4.74
C ARG A 174 -0.10 9.94 -5.37
N ARG A 175 0.73 10.95 -5.14
CA ARG A 175 2.13 10.95 -5.63
C ARG A 175 2.96 9.81 -5.03
N ALA A 176 2.70 9.44 -3.76
CA ALA A 176 3.39 8.33 -3.12
C ALA A 176 3.01 7.00 -3.78
N ALA A 177 1.72 6.75 -4.02
CA ALA A 177 1.23 5.57 -4.71
C ALA A 177 1.87 5.43 -6.11
N GLU A 178 1.80 6.49 -6.92
CA GLU A 178 2.37 6.51 -8.28
C GLU A 178 3.88 6.31 -8.28
N ARG A 179 4.60 6.97 -7.34
CA ARG A 179 6.06 6.81 -7.19
C ARG A 179 6.45 5.37 -6.85
N LEU A 180 5.62 4.66 -6.10
CA LEU A 180 5.85 3.25 -5.71
C LEU A 180 5.39 2.26 -6.78
N GLY A 181 4.93 2.73 -7.95
CA GLY A 181 4.50 1.88 -9.05
C GLY A 181 3.05 1.43 -8.99
N PHE A 182 2.25 1.91 -8.03
CA PHE A 182 0.82 1.68 -8.07
C PHE A 182 0.18 2.41 -9.27
N ARG A 183 -0.66 1.70 -10.00
CA ARG A 183 -1.37 2.19 -11.19
C ARG A 183 -2.73 2.74 -10.82
N PHE A 184 -3.06 3.92 -11.32
CA PHE A 184 -4.36 4.54 -11.11
C PHE A 184 -5.46 3.80 -11.88
N GLU A 185 -6.58 3.53 -11.20
CA GLU A 185 -7.71 2.79 -11.77
C GLU A 185 -9.00 3.61 -11.86
N GLY A 186 -9.10 4.68 -11.08
CA GLY A 186 -10.27 5.57 -11.14
C GLY A 186 -10.56 6.33 -9.85
N VAL A 187 -11.59 7.16 -9.91
CA VAL A 187 -12.15 7.87 -8.76
C VAL A 187 -13.58 7.43 -8.50
N HIS A 188 -13.83 6.90 -7.31
CA HIS A 188 -15.19 6.68 -6.84
C HIS A 188 -15.68 7.99 -6.23
N ARG A 189 -16.59 8.67 -6.95
CA ARG A 189 -17.22 9.92 -6.52
C ARG A 189 -18.16 9.67 -5.35
N GLN A 190 -18.17 10.56 -4.37
CA GLN A 190 -18.99 10.47 -3.16
C GLN A 190 -18.86 9.12 -2.41
N ALA A 191 -17.67 8.53 -2.44
CA ALA A 191 -17.44 7.21 -1.86
C ALA A 191 -17.62 7.17 -0.34
N MET A 192 -17.31 8.28 0.35
CA MET A 192 -17.38 8.36 1.81
C MET A 192 -17.75 9.76 2.30
N VAL A 193 -18.27 9.84 3.52
CA VAL A 193 -18.33 11.08 4.31
C VAL A 193 -17.31 10.96 5.44
N ILE A 194 -16.27 11.81 5.43
CA ILE A 194 -15.23 11.84 6.45
C ILE A 194 -15.25 13.20 7.12
N LYS A 195 -15.40 13.24 8.44
CA LYS A 195 -15.40 14.48 9.24
C LYS A 195 -16.40 15.53 8.71
N GLY A 196 -17.60 15.07 8.34
CA GLY A 196 -18.67 15.91 7.78
C GLY A 196 -18.42 16.42 6.36
N ARG A 197 -17.42 15.92 5.65
CA ARG A 197 -17.08 16.33 4.28
C ARG A 197 -17.18 15.17 3.30
N ASN A 198 -17.53 15.49 2.06
CA ASN A 198 -17.46 14.53 0.95
C ASN A 198 -16.01 14.08 0.73
N ARG A 199 -15.83 12.77 0.51
CA ARG A 199 -14.59 12.19 0.04
C ARG A 199 -14.84 11.40 -1.24
N ASP A 200 -14.28 11.91 -2.32
CA ASP A 200 -14.02 11.13 -3.51
C ASP A 200 -12.76 10.29 -3.27
N THR A 201 -12.80 9.00 -3.61
CA THR A 201 -11.67 8.09 -3.35
C THR A 201 -10.96 7.74 -4.65
N ALA A 202 -9.68 8.07 -4.73
CA ALA A 202 -8.79 7.64 -5.80
C ALA A 202 -8.28 6.23 -5.50
N TRP A 203 -8.36 5.34 -6.49
CA TRP A 203 -7.98 3.94 -6.40
C TRP A 203 -6.76 3.65 -7.24
N TYR A 204 -5.84 2.90 -6.64
CA TYR A 204 -4.65 2.42 -7.30
C TYR A 204 -4.37 0.95 -6.95
N SER A 205 -3.62 0.26 -7.80
CA SER A 205 -3.22 -1.13 -7.54
C SER A 205 -1.83 -1.49 -8.06
N ILE A 206 -1.25 -2.55 -7.51
CA ILE A 206 -0.15 -3.32 -8.09
C ILE A 206 -0.66 -4.76 -8.26
N LEU A 207 -0.35 -5.38 -9.39
CA LEU A 207 -0.67 -6.77 -9.67
C LEU A 207 0.55 -7.69 -9.50
N ASP A 208 0.31 -8.96 -9.19
CA ASP A 208 1.32 -10.02 -9.10
C ASP A 208 2.33 -10.01 -10.27
N ARG A 209 1.84 -9.89 -11.51
CA ARG A 209 2.68 -9.86 -12.71
C ARG A 209 3.54 -8.60 -12.85
N GLU A 210 3.18 -7.51 -12.18
CA GLU A 210 3.91 -6.24 -12.19
C GLU A 210 5.01 -6.23 -11.10
N TRP A 211 4.81 -7.02 -10.04
CA TRP A 211 5.67 -7.04 -8.87
C TRP A 211 7.13 -7.40 -9.15
N PRO A 212 7.51 -8.43 -9.96
CA PRO A 212 8.90 -8.80 -10.14
C PRO A 212 9.80 -7.67 -10.67
N ALA A 213 9.32 -6.91 -11.67
CA ALA A 213 10.04 -5.77 -12.21
C ALA A 213 10.09 -4.60 -11.21
N LEU A 214 8.97 -4.35 -10.52
CA LEU A 214 8.90 -3.30 -9.50
C LEU A 214 9.81 -3.60 -8.30
N ARG A 215 9.86 -4.85 -7.85
CA ARG A 215 10.75 -5.32 -6.78
C ARG A 215 12.20 -5.03 -7.12
N GLN A 216 12.64 -5.40 -8.32
CA GLN A 216 14.00 -5.14 -8.78
C GLN A 216 14.33 -3.64 -8.76
N GLU A 217 13.40 -2.80 -9.22
CA GLU A 217 13.57 -1.35 -9.24
C GLU A 217 13.62 -0.72 -7.84
N LEU A 218 12.77 -1.19 -6.92
CA LEU A 218 12.76 -0.79 -5.51
C LEU A 218 14.05 -1.24 -4.80
N GLU A 219 14.51 -2.46 -5.03
CA GLU A 219 15.76 -2.98 -4.46
C GLU A 219 16.97 -2.21 -4.98
N ARG A 220 17.05 -1.94 -6.29
CA ARG A 220 18.08 -1.07 -6.88
C ARG A 220 18.07 0.31 -6.24
N TRP A 221 16.89 0.90 -6.03
CA TRP A 221 16.79 2.22 -5.43
C TRP A 221 17.16 2.23 -3.94
N LEU A 222 16.78 1.19 -3.19
CA LEU A 222 17.04 1.03 -1.76
C LEU A 222 18.48 0.63 -1.43
N ALA A 223 19.20 0.09 -2.42
CA ALA A 223 20.59 -0.35 -2.31
C ALA A 223 21.48 0.77 -1.72
N PRO A 224 22.38 0.46 -0.77
CA PRO A 224 23.27 1.46 -0.17
C PRO A 224 24.04 2.31 -1.19
N GLU A 225 24.42 1.70 -2.32
CA GLU A 225 25.20 2.31 -3.39
C GLU A 225 24.45 3.45 -4.08
N ASN A 226 23.11 3.46 -4.00
CA ASN A 226 22.29 4.54 -4.56
C ASN A 226 22.30 5.81 -3.70
N PHE A 227 22.99 5.84 -2.55
CA PHE A 227 23.05 7.01 -1.67
C PHE A 227 24.49 7.50 -1.50
N ASP A 228 24.68 8.82 -1.45
CA ASP A 228 25.97 9.43 -1.07
C ASP A 228 26.17 9.44 0.45
N ARG A 229 27.30 9.97 0.91
CA ARG A 229 27.65 10.00 2.34
C ARG A 229 26.71 10.90 3.15
N GLU A 230 26.06 11.85 2.50
CA GLU A 230 25.08 12.77 3.07
C GLU A 230 23.65 12.20 2.99
N GLY A 231 23.48 10.98 2.49
CA GLY A 231 22.18 10.30 2.38
C GLY A 231 21.31 10.78 1.21
N ARG A 232 21.87 11.52 0.25
CA ARG A 232 21.14 11.94 -0.96
C ARG A 232 21.17 10.83 -1.99
N GLN A 233 20.01 10.57 -2.60
CA GLN A 233 19.89 9.60 -3.68
C GLN A 233 20.71 10.04 -4.91
N ARG A 234 21.44 9.11 -5.52
CA ARG A 234 22.18 9.28 -6.78
C ARG A 234 21.26 9.13 -7.97
N GLN A 235 20.39 8.12 -7.92
CA GLN A 235 19.35 7.87 -8.91
C GLN A 235 17.98 7.92 -8.24
N ARG A 236 17.02 8.52 -8.95
CA ARG A 236 15.63 8.54 -8.51
C ARG A 236 15.01 7.16 -8.72
N LEU A 237 13.99 6.85 -7.91
CA LEU A 237 13.14 5.70 -8.17
C LEU A 237 12.43 5.97 -9.50
N GLY A 238 12.72 5.13 -10.49
CA GLY A 238 12.12 5.21 -11.81
C GLY A 238 10.67 4.75 -11.75
N THR A 239 9.83 5.33 -12.59
CA THR A 239 8.50 4.78 -12.84
C THR A 239 8.71 3.51 -13.66
N ALA A 240 8.58 2.33 -13.05
CA ALA A 240 8.63 1.09 -13.80
C ALA A 240 7.46 1.06 -14.81
N ALA A 241 7.74 1.44 -16.05
CA ALA A 241 6.82 1.23 -17.16
C ALA A 241 6.85 -0.25 -17.51
N VAL A 242 6.17 -1.08 -16.72
CA VAL A 242 5.93 -2.47 -17.11
C VAL A 242 4.96 -2.41 -18.28
N ALA A 243 5.40 -2.82 -19.48
CA ALA A 243 4.50 -2.92 -20.62
C ALA A 243 3.26 -3.74 -20.22
N ALA A 244 2.07 -3.21 -20.49
CA ALA A 244 0.85 -3.99 -20.37
C ALA A 244 0.99 -5.19 -21.32
N ALA A 245 1.08 -6.39 -20.76
CA ALA A 245 0.85 -7.63 -21.50
C ALA A 245 -0.65 -7.83 -21.67
#